data_AF-A0A3Q8X4N4-F1
#
_entry.id   AF-A0A3Q8X4N4-F1
#
_cell.length_a   1.000
_cell.length_b   1.000
_cell.length_c   1.000
_cell.angle_alpha   90.00
_cell.angle_beta   90.00
_cell.angle_gamma   90.00
#
_symmetry.space_group_name_H-M   'P 1'
#
loop_
_entity.id
_entity.type
_entity.pdbx_description
1 polymer ?
#
loop_
_entity_poly.entity_id
_entity_poly.type
_entity_poly.pdbx_seq_one_letter_code
_entity_poly.pdbx_strand_id
1 'polypeptide(L)'
;MKKITASLLVFILTALLVIPAAMAAQGTSPVVGELQSSASFRSQPSTSSTVYKYFKKGENVVILEETNAYWYKVQDVYGKIGYVSSSDKYIDIIYNATIAASVNFRTSASTDGSKIRLLNKGESVLITGKPSSAWYAVTDSTGKKGYVSTQEQYITTGPAFSMPTGTVSAPSTPSTPAAPTQSATIEKIIAAGMKYWGTPYEFGSDRDTTTTFDCSDFVRTAFREGASVTLPSDSRKQGDYVKAKGSVKTDWHQLKRGDLMFFMDYKGAKASSYAGINKATETITHVGIYLGNGQILHTYSTESGGVRTSDIAGTQWDYRFLFGGSAL
;
A
#
# COMPACT_ATOMS: atom_id res chain seq x y z
N MET A 1 29.19 57.62 50.59
CA MET A 1 27.85 57.55 49.96
C MET A 1 27.98 56.86 48.61
N LYS A 2 27.22 55.78 48.42
CA LYS A 2 27.21 54.88 47.25
C LYS A 2 26.80 55.62 45.95
N LYS A 3 27.51 55.38 44.84
CA LYS A 3 27.02 55.46 43.43
C LYS A 3 27.89 54.51 42.58
N ILE A 4 27.61 53.21 42.58
CA ILE A 4 26.88 52.43 41.55
C ILE A 4 27.45 52.64 40.14
N THR A 5 28.33 51.73 39.77
CA THR A 5 28.78 51.39 38.41
C THR A 5 27.65 50.73 37.63
N ALA A 6 27.44 51.14 36.38
CA ALA A 6 26.61 50.45 35.40
C ALA A 6 27.45 50.19 34.14
N SER A 7 28.06 49.01 34.05
CA SER A 7 28.61 48.47 32.80
C SER A 7 27.56 47.59 32.15
N LEU A 8 27.09 48.02 30.98
CA LEU A 8 26.16 47.31 30.13
C LEU A 8 26.89 46.15 29.44
N LEU A 9 26.71 44.93 29.94
CA LEU A 9 27.21 43.71 29.31
C LEU A 9 26.08 43.09 28.48
N VAL A 10 26.17 43.20 27.16
CA VAL A 10 25.25 42.58 26.21
C VAL A 10 25.62 41.09 26.08
N PHE A 11 24.86 40.21 26.73
CA PHE A 11 24.92 38.77 26.49
C PHE A 11 24.06 38.42 25.27
N ILE A 12 24.71 38.12 24.15
CA ILE A 12 24.06 37.50 22.99
C ILE A 12 23.87 36.02 23.32
N LEU A 13 22.63 35.63 23.62
CA LEU A 13 22.23 34.25 23.86
C LEU A 13 21.98 33.55 22.51
N THR A 14 22.99 32.91 21.94
CA THR A 14 22.80 31.98 20.81
C THR A 14 22.31 30.64 21.35
N ALA A 15 20.99 30.46 21.40
CA ALA A 15 20.38 29.17 21.60
C ALA A 15 20.56 28.30 20.35
N LEU A 16 21.63 27.49 20.32
CA LEU A 16 21.74 26.34 19.42
C LEU A 16 20.71 25.30 19.86
N LEU A 17 19.54 25.30 19.21
CA LEU A 17 18.62 24.18 19.22
C LEU A 17 19.28 23.00 18.52
N VAL A 18 19.95 22.15 19.30
CA VAL A 18 20.31 20.80 18.86
C VAL A 18 19.00 20.03 18.78
N ILE A 19 18.38 20.02 17.60
CA ILE A 19 17.29 19.11 17.29
C ILE A 19 17.90 17.70 17.42
N PRO A 20 17.39 16.82 18.31
CA PRO A 20 17.83 15.45 18.31
C PRO A 20 17.52 14.87 16.93
N ALA A 21 18.57 14.43 16.22
CA ALA A 21 18.41 13.65 15.01
C ALA A 21 17.47 12.49 15.35
N ALA A 22 16.29 12.49 14.74
CA ALA A 22 15.35 11.39 14.83
C ALA A 22 16.13 10.11 14.49
N MET A 23 16.31 9.25 15.48
CA MET A 23 16.89 7.92 15.29
C MET A 23 16.14 7.27 14.14
N ALA A 24 16.87 6.98 13.06
CA ALA A 24 16.37 6.21 11.95
C ALA A 24 15.77 4.92 12.51
N ALA A 25 14.45 4.75 12.36
CA ALA A 25 13.76 3.53 12.68
C ALA A 25 14.41 2.41 11.87
N GLN A 26 15.22 1.59 12.53
CA GLN A 26 15.90 0.47 11.90
C GLN A 26 14.85 -0.52 11.41
N GLY A 27 14.95 -0.89 10.13
CA GLY A 27 13.95 -1.68 9.43
C GLY A 27 13.58 -2.96 10.17
N THR A 28 12.35 -2.99 10.67
CA THR A 28 11.66 -4.22 11.06
C THR A 28 11.37 -5.01 9.79
N SER A 29 11.86 -6.24 9.68
CA SER A 29 11.47 -7.14 8.61
C SER A 29 9.96 -7.42 8.77
N PRO A 30 9.16 -7.24 7.71
CA PRO A 30 7.72 -7.38 7.82
C PRO A 30 7.36 -8.81 8.19
N VAL A 31 6.49 -8.97 9.20
CA VAL A 31 5.88 -10.27 9.48
C VAL A 31 4.89 -10.55 8.37
N VAL A 32 4.98 -11.69 7.71
CA VAL A 32 4.06 -12.04 6.61
C VAL A 32 3.11 -13.12 7.08
N GLY A 33 1.83 -12.94 6.78
CA GLY A 33 0.81 -13.97 6.92
C GLY A 33 0.30 -14.42 5.55
N GLU A 34 0.19 -15.72 5.35
CA GLU A 34 -0.48 -16.35 4.21
C GLU A 34 -1.91 -16.70 4.59
N LEU A 35 -2.87 -16.32 3.74
CA LEU A 35 -4.26 -16.62 3.98
C LEU A 35 -4.56 -18.09 3.66
N GLN A 36 -4.98 -18.87 4.65
CA GLN A 36 -5.31 -20.28 4.48
C GLN A 36 -6.73 -20.51 3.94
N SER A 37 -7.61 -19.53 4.11
CA SER A 37 -8.98 -19.55 3.61
C SER A 37 -9.49 -18.13 3.33
N SER A 38 -10.75 -18.00 2.89
CA SER A 38 -11.30 -16.67 2.65
C SER A 38 -11.49 -15.90 3.95
N ALA A 39 -10.84 -14.73 4.06
CA ALA A 39 -10.83 -13.91 5.27
C ALA A 39 -11.27 -12.48 4.97
N SER A 40 -12.14 -11.92 5.83
CA SER A 40 -12.59 -10.54 5.67
C SER A 40 -11.49 -9.56 6.08
N PHE A 41 -11.15 -8.62 5.19
CA PHE A 41 -10.30 -7.48 5.47
C PHE A 41 -11.14 -6.28 5.87
N ARG A 42 -10.93 -5.72 7.06
CA ARG A 42 -11.88 -4.81 7.70
C ARG A 42 -11.26 -3.49 8.14
N SER A 43 -12.13 -2.48 8.34
CA SER A 43 -11.73 -1.15 8.79
C SER A 43 -11.41 -1.05 10.28
N GLN A 44 -11.94 -1.96 11.10
CA GLN A 44 -11.71 -2.02 12.55
C GLN A 44 -11.56 -3.50 12.98
N PRO A 45 -10.96 -3.80 14.14
CA PRO A 45 -10.85 -5.15 14.68
C PRO A 45 -12.19 -5.65 15.25
N SER A 46 -13.23 -5.68 14.40
CA SER A 46 -14.59 -6.03 14.78
C SER A 46 -15.32 -6.74 13.64
N THR A 47 -16.14 -7.73 13.97
CA THR A 47 -17.00 -8.44 13.02
C THR A 47 -18.16 -7.58 12.49
N SER A 48 -18.48 -6.49 13.18
CA SER A 48 -19.51 -5.52 12.77
C SER A 48 -18.99 -4.37 11.91
N SER A 49 -17.68 -4.25 11.72
CA SER A 49 -17.11 -3.14 10.95
C SER A 49 -17.17 -3.38 9.45
N THR A 50 -17.05 -2.29 8.69
CA THR A 50 -16.98 -2.31 7.23
C THR A 50 -15.90 -3.27 6.73
N VAL A 51 -16.30 -4.15 5.81
CA VAL A 51 -15.39 -5.04 5.09
C VAL A 51 -14.87 -4.30 3.86
N TYR A 52 -13.56 -4.08 3.80
CA TYR A 52 -12.89 -3.54 2.62
C TYR A 52 -12.91 -4.53 1.45
N LYS A 53 -12.54 -5.78 1.70
CA LYS A 53 -12.60 -6.90 0.75
C LYS A 53 -12.53 -8.24 1.47
N TYR A 54 -12.66 -9.33 0.73
CA TYR A 54 -12.33 -10.67 1.19
C TYR A 54 -11.05 -11.12 0.50
N PHE A 55 -10.07 -11.55 1.28
CA PHE A 55 -8.89 -12.23 0.76
C PHE A 55 -9.26 -13.64 0.30
N LYS A 56 -8.52 -14.17 -0.67
CA LYS A 56 -8.57 -15.57 -1.11
C LYS A 56 -7.46 -16.38 -0.46
N LYS A 57 -7.62 -17.71 -0.47
CA LYS A 57 -6.57 -18.64 -0.06
C LYS A 57 -5.31 -18.40 -0.90
N GLY A 58 -4.14 -18.35 -0.25
CA GLY A 58 -2.83 -18.11 -0.84
C GLY A 58 -2.49 -16.63 -1.06
N GLU A 59 -3.38 -15.68 -0.73
CA GLU A 59 -3.00 -14.26 -0.68
C GLU A 59 -2.08 -14.00 0.53
N ASN A 60 -1.15 -13.06 0.38
CA ASN A 60 -0.21 -12.68 1.44
C ASN A 60 -0.52 -11.28 1.96
N VAL A 61 -0.32 -11.09 3.26
CA VAL A 61 -0.44 -9.78 3.92
C VAL A 61 0.73 -9.56 4.85
N VAL A 62 1.11 -8.30 5.05
CA VAL A 62 2.08 -7.93 6.08
C VAL A 62 1.33 -7.71 7.38
N ILE A 63 1.62 -8.51 8.40
CA ILE A 63 1.12 -8.32 9.75
C ILE A 63 1.96 -7.21 10.40
N LEU A 64 1.31 -6.09 10.69
CA LEU A 64 1.92 -4.93 11.35
C LEU A 64 1.94 -5.11 12.87
N GLU A 65 0.84 -5.59 13.43
CA GLU A 65 0.70 -5.87 14.85
C GLU A 65 -0.45 -6.85 15.12
N GLU A 66 -0.33 -7.60 16.22
CA GLU A 66 -1.46 -8.29 16.83
C GLU A 66 -2.24 -7.28 17.66
N THR A 67 -3.42 -6.91 17.16
CA THR A 67 -4.26 -5.90 17.81
C THR A 67 -4.92 -6.45 19.06
N ASN A 68 -5.35 -7.71 19.00
CA ASN A 68 -5.86 -8.50 20.12
C ASN A 68 -5.88 -9.99 19.72
N ALA A 69 -6.35 -10.84 20.63
CA ALA A 69 -6.39 -12.30 20.45
C ALA A 69 -7.15 -12.79 19.20
N TYR A 70 -7.98 -11.95 18.58
CA TYR A 70 -8.83 -12.33 17.44
C TYR A 70 -8.49 -11.59 16.14
N TRP A 71 -7.63 -10.56 16.19
CA TRP A 71 -7.39 -9.66 15.06
C TRP A 71 -5.90 -9.30 14.90
N TYR A 72 -5.40 -9.50 13.69
CA TYR A 72 -4.18 -8.86 13.21
C TYR A 72 -4.53 -7.56 12.51
N LYS A 73 -3.75 -6.52 12.78
CA LYS A 73 -3.66 -5.37 11.89
C LYS A 73 -2.67 -5.71 10.80
N VAL A 74 -3.14 -5.62 9.56
CA VAL A 74 -2.39 -6.05 8.39
C VAL A 74 -2.39 -4.96 7.34
N GLN A 75 -1.32 -4.96 6.55
CA GLN A 75 -1.19 -4.20 5.32
C GLN A 75 -1.29 -5.17 4.15
N ASP A 76 -2.20 -4.91 3.22
CA ASP A 76 -2.31 -5.72 2.01
C ASP A 76 -1.19 -5.40 1.00
N VAL A 77 -1.11 -6.20 -0.07
CA VAL A 77 -0.15 -6.01 -1.17
C VAL A 77 -0.26 -4.64 -1.86
N TYR A 78 -1.36 -3.91 -1.64
CA TYR A 78 -1.63 -2.59 -2.22
C TYR A 78 -1.34 -1.45 -1.23
N GLY A 79 -0.85 -1.78 -0.03
CA GLY A 79 -0.50 -0.81 1.00
C GLY A 79 -1.65 -0.35 1.88
N LYS A 80 -2.85 -0.92 1.75
CA LYS A 80 -3.99 -0.59 2.60
C LYS A 80 -3.85 -1.28 3.95
N ILE A 81 -4.04 -0.51 5.02
CA ILE A 81 -4.04 -1.02 6.39
C ILE A 81 -5.47 -1.30 6.83
N GLY A 82 -5.67 -2.44 7.48
CA GLY A 82 -6.94 -2.84 8.06
C GLY A 82 -6.73 -4.05 8.97
N TYR A 83 -7.80 -4.79 9.21
CA TYR A 83 -7.81 -5.87 10.18
C TYR A 83 -8.30 -7.16 9.55
N VAL A 84 -7.64 -8.27 9.87
CA VAL A 84 -8.03 -9.63 9.48
C VAL A 84 -8.05 -10.51 10.74
N SER A 85 -8.84 -11.58 10.72
CA SER A 85 -8.89 -12.50 11.86
C SER A 85 -7.52 -13.15 12.07
N SER A 86 -7.10 -13.27 13.34
CA SER A 86 -5.85 -13.95 13.73
C SER A 86 -5.98 -15.46 13.88
N SER A 87 -7.16 -16.03 13.63
CA SER A 87 -7.33 -17.49 13.70
C SER A 87 -6.53 -18.18 12.59
N ASP A 88 -5.82 -19.22 12.99
CA ASP A 88 -5.14 -20.23 12.16
C ASP A 88 -5.97 -20.76 10.98
N LYS A 89 -7.29 -20.84 11.14
CA LYS A 89 -8.23 -21.16 10.05
C LYS A 89 -8.10 -20.21 8.85
N TYR A 90 -7.78 -18.94 9.11
CA TYR A 90 -7.79 -17.87 8.12
C TYR A 90 -6.39 -17.45 7.71
N ILE A 91 -5.42 -17.42 8.62
CA ILE A 91 -4.10 -16.88 8.36
C ILE A 91 -3.02 -17.67 9.10
N ASP A 92 -1.96 -18.05 8.38
CA ASP A 92 -0.77 -18.66 8.93
C ASP A 92 0.42 -17.71 8.81
N ILE A 93 1.21 -17.59 9.87
CA ILE A 93 2.43 -16.77 9.87
C ILE A 93 3.55 -17.52 9.13
N ILE A 94 4.17 -16.86 8.16
CA ILE A 94 5.32 -17.40 7.43
C ILE A 94 6.59 -17.14 8.22
N TYR A 95 7.17 -18.19 8.82
CA TYR A 95 8.48 -18.13 9.46
C TYR A 95 9.57 -17.99 8.38
N ASN A 96 10.40 -16.95 8.49
CA ASN A 96 11.37 -16.57 7.46
C ASN A 96 12.83 -16.93 7.80
N ALA A 97 13.07 -17.69 8.87
CA ALA A 97 14.40 -18.18 9.23
C ALA A 97 14.36 -19.50 10.00
N THR A 98 15.47 -20.25 9.92
CA THR A 98 15.69 -21.51 10.65
C THR A 98 17.01 -21.43 11.41
N ILE A 99 17.04 -21.97 12.62
CA ILE A 99 18.24 -22.01 13.46
C ILE A 99 19.20 -23.08 12.94
N ALA A 100 20.38 -22.67 12.49
CA ALA A 100 21.39 -23.53 11.87
C ALA A 100 22.23 -24.29 12.92
N ALA A 101 22.47 -23.67 14.07
CA ALA A 101 23.11 -24.25 15.24
C ALA A 101 22.52 -23.63 16.50
N SER A 102 22.54 -24.37 17.61
CA SER A 102 21.89 -23.92 18.84
C SER A 102 22.38 -22.54 19.28
N VAL A 103 21.44 -21.63 19.53
CA VAL A 103 21.73 -20.22 19.80
C VAL A 103 20.93 -19.72 21.00
N ASN A 104 21.55 -18.84 21.79
CA ASN A 104 20.88 -18.23 22.93
C ASN A 104 19.82 -17.23 22.44
N PHE A 105 18.57 -17.46 22.83
CA PHE A 105 17.49 -16.52 22.66
C PHE A 105 17.43 -15.57 23.85
N ARG A 106 17.57 -14.27 23.61
CA ARG A 106 17.81 -13.28 24.66
C ARG A 106 16.73 -12.21 24.76
N THR A 107 16.65 -11.57 25.92
CA THR A 107 15.71 -10.47 26.19
C THR A 107 16.10 -9.13 25.59
N SER A 108 17.36 -8.94 25.20
CA SER A 108 17.85 -7.72 24.52
C SER A 108 18.86 -8.05 23.42
N ALA A 109 19.07 -7.09 22.51
CA ALA A 109 20.06 -7.17 21.42
C ALA A 109 21.51 -6.99 21.91
N SER A 110 21.89 -7.73 22.95
CA SER A 110 23.22 -7.71 23.56
C SER A 110 23.56 -9.08 24.17
N THR A 111 24.85 -9.40 24.26
CA THR A 111 25.36 -10.56 25.00
C THR A 111 25.07 -10.47 26.51
N ASP A 112 24.82 -9.26 27.01
CA ASP A 112 24.46 -8.99 28.41
C ASP A 112 22.96 -9.21 28.68
N GLY A 113 22.15 -9.35 27.62
CA GLY A 113 20.74 -9.68 27.73
C GLY A 113 20.52 -11.05 28.37
N SER A 114 19.55 -11.15 29.28
CA SER A 114 19.20 -12.42 29.92
C SER A 114 18.76 -13.47 28.89
N LYS A 115 19.12 -14.73 29.12
CA LYS A 115 18.69 -15.85 28.27
C LYS A 115 17.23 -16.18 28.57
N ILE A 116 16.38 -16.09 27.57
CA ILE A 116 15.00 -16.58 27.61
C ILE A 116 15.04 -18.12 27.59
N ARG A 117 15.68 -18.68 26.56
CA ARG A 117 15.95 -20.11 26.41
C ARG A 117 17.02 -20.35 25.33
N LEU A 118 17.38 -21.60 25.12
CA LEU A 118 18.15 -22.02 23.95
C LEU A 118 17.18 -22.35 22.80
N LEU A 119 17.45 -21.83 21.61
CA LEU A 119 16.80 -22.28 20.37
C LEU A 119 17.68 -23.37 19.79
N ASN A 120 17.11 -24.53 19.47
CA ASN A 120 17.83 -25.68 18.95
C ASN A 120 17.96 -25.62 17.43
N LYS A 121 18.96 -26.33 16.90
CA LYS A 121 19.11 -26.54 15.46
C LYS A 121 17.81 -27.10 14.86
N GLY A 122 17.36 -26.47 13.77
CA GLY A 122 16.14 -26.84 13.06
C GLY A 122 14.88 -26.12 13.54
N GLU A 123 14.93 -25.35 14.64
CA GLU A 123 13.78 -24.53 15.05
C GLU A 123 13.55 -23.38 14.04
N SER A 124 12.29 -23.19 13.63
CA SER A 124 11.88 -22.07 12.80
C SER A 124 11.59 -20.84 13.64
N VAL A 125 12.07 -19.68 13.19
CA VAL A 125 11.86 -18.39 13.85
C VAL A 125 11.47 -17.34 12.81
N LEU A 126 10.73 -16.35 13.27
CA LEU A 126 10.29 -15.22 12.46
C LEU A 126 11.16 -14.02 12.81
N ILE A 127 11.99 -13.57 11.89
CA ILE A 127 12.74 -12.32 12.00
C ILE A 127 11.77 -11.15 11.83
N THR A 128 11.60 -10.39 12.90
CA THR A 128 10.76 -9.18 12.96
C THR A 128 11.59 -7.90 12.79
N GLY A 129 12.92 -7.99 12.74
CA GLY A 129 13.80 -6.84 12.55
C GLY A 129 15.28 -7.12 12.76
N LYS A 130 16.12 -6.16 12.39
CA LYS A 130 17.57 -6.22 12.58
C LYS A 130 18.05 -4.97 13.33
N PRO A 131 17.90 -4.93 14.68
CA PRO A 131 18.26 -3.77 15.51
C PRO A 131 19.77 -3.46 15.57
N SER A 132 20.63 -4.35 15.06
CA SER A 132 22.04 -4.07 14.84
C SER A 132 22.62 -5.04 13.82
N SER A 133 23.87 -4.80 13.38
CA SER A 133 24.60 -5.72 12.50
C SER A 133 24.74 -7.12 13.10
N ALA A 134 24.78 -7.25 14.43
CA ALA A 134 25.04 -8.49 15.16
C ALA A 134 23.79 -9.22 15.68
N TRP A 135 22.60 -8.58 15.65
CA TRP A 135 21.38 -9.11 16.27
C TRP A 135 20.15 -9.02 15.37
N TYR A 136 19.40 -10.11 15.30
CA TYR A 136 18.03 -10.14 14.81
C TYR A 136 17.06 -10.07 15.99
N ALA A 137 15.98 -9.30 15.84
CA ALA A 137 14.78 -9.44 16.63
C ALA A 137 13.94 -10.57 16.01
N VAL A 138 13.55 -11.54 16.82
CA VAL A 138 12.81 -12.72 16.37
C VAL A 138 11.64 -13.07 17.27
N THR A 139 10.64 -13.72 16.69
CA THR A 139 9.55 -14.40 17.38
C THR A 139 9.67 -15.91 17.15
N ASP A 140 9.63 -16.71 18.20
CA ASP A 140 9.68 -18.17 18.08
C ASP A 140 8.31 -18.79 17.75
N SER A 141 8.26 -20.12 17.58
CA SER A 141 7.02 -20.86 17.30
C SER A 141 5.97 -20.77 18.42
N THR A 142 6.36 -20.37 19.63
CA THR A 142 5.46 -20.19 20.77
C THR A 142 4.93 -18.75 20.89
N GLY A 143 5.31 -17.86 19.97
CA GLY A 143 4.95 -16.44 19.99
C GLY A 143 5.84 -15.59 20.92
N LYS A 144 6.92 -16.16 21.49
CA LYS A 144 7.83 -15.44 22.38
C LYS A 144 8.76 -14.56 21.55
N LYS A 145 8.85 -13.28 21.91
CA LYS A 145 9.73 -12.27 21.27
C LYS A 145 11.07 -12.17 21.99
N GLY A 146 12.14 -11.97 21.24
CA GLY A 146 13.49 -11.77 21.78
C GLY A 146 14.52 -11.58 20.69
N TYR A 147 15.79 -11.86 20.99
CA TYR A 147 16.91 -11.56 20.12
C TYR A 147 17.87 -12.73 19.94
N VAL A 148 18.38 -12.90 18.73
CA VAL A 148 19.36 -13.93 18.33
C VAL A 148 20.46 -13.32 17.48
N SER A 149 21.61 -14.00 17.41
CA SER A 149 22.75 -13.53 16.62
C SER A 149 22.45 -13.58 15.11
N THR A 150 22.97 -12.61 14.35
CA THR A 150 22.90 -12.56 12.88
C THR A 150 23.91 -13.45 12.16
N GLN A 151 24.80 -14.11 12.90
CA GLN A 151 25.85 -14.94 12.33
C GLN A 151 25.23 -16.15 11.62
N GLU A 152 25.64 -16.39 10.37
CA GLU A 152 25.10 -17.45 9.51
C GLU A 152 25.27 -18.86 10.12
N GLN A 153 26.27 -19.04 10.99
CA GLN A 153 26.47 -20.28 11.74
C GLN A 153 25.30 -20.62 12.69
N TYR A 154 24.53 -19.61 13.15
CA TYR A 154 23.44 -19.78 14.10
C TYR A 154 22.07 -19.67 13.45
N ILE A 155 21.93 -18.91 12.37
CA ILE A 155 20.64 -18.66 11.73
C ILE A 155 20.79 -18.63 10.22
N THR A 156 19.94 -19.37 9.53
CA THR A 156 19.80 -19.33 8.08
C THR A 156 18.47 -18.66 7.77
N THR A 157 18.51 -17.53 7.06
CA THR A 157 17.30 -16.89 6.56
C THR A 157 16.76 -17.66 5.37
N GLY A 158 15.46 -17.92 5.34
CA GLY A 158 14.77 -18.39 4.14
C GLY A 158 14.80 -17.32 3.03
N PRO A 159 14.27 -17.61 1.84
CA PRO A 159 14.09 -16.59 0.82
C PRO A 159 13.35 -15.40 1.45
N ALA A 160 13.96 -14.21 1.37
CA ALA A 160 13.34 -13.01 1.90
C ALA A 160 11.96 -12.90 1.25
N PHE A 161 10.91 -12.91 2.07
CA PHE A 161 9.56 -12.67 1.59
C PHE A 161 9.48 -11.19 1.23
N SER A 162 9.94 -10.87 0.02
CA SER A 162 9.58 -9.63 -0.65
C SER A 162 8.12 -9.80 -1.03
N MET A 163 7.25 -9.01 -0.43
CA MET A 163 6.05 -8.59 -1.14
C MET A 163 6.49 -8.16 -2.56
N PRO A 164 5.64 -8.22 -3.59
CA PRO A 164 5.88 -7.46 -4.81
C PRO A 164 5.81 -5.95 -4.48
N THR A 165 6.75 -5.47 -3.65
CA THR A 165 7.20 -4.11 -3.60
C THR A 165 7.75 -3.86 -4.99
N GLY A 166 7.05 -3.03 -5.77
CA GLY A 166 7.76 -2.21 -6.75
C GLY A 166 8.95 -1.63 -6.01
N THR A 167 10.15 -2.01 -6.45
CA THR A 167 11.43 -1.77 -5.78
C THR A 167 11.56 -0.32 -5.34
N VAL A 168 11.38 -0.06 -4.05
CA VAL A 168 11.87 1.16 -3.41
C VAL A 168 13.18 0.77 -2.73
N SER A 169 14.28 0.86 -3.47
CA SER A 169 15.61 0.86 -2.86
C SER A 169 15.74 2.14 -2.03
N ALA A 170 15.95 1.99 -0.73
CA ALA A 170 16.29 3.11 0.14
C ALA A 170 17.64 3.73 -0.29
N PRO A 171 17.79 5.06 -0.21
CA PRO A 171 18.81 5.81 -0.94
C PRO A 171 20.16 5.83 -0.22
N SER A 172 21.22 5.54 -0.96
CA SER A 172 22.54 6.13 -0.70
C SER A 172 22.57 7.54 -1.32
N THR A 173 22.83 8.56 -0.50
CA THR A 173 22.93 9.99 -0.83
C THR A 173 24.07 10.32 -1.81
N PRO A 174 24.15 11.55 -2.38
CA PRO A 174 23.23 12.15 -3.34
C PRO A 174 23.98 12.64 -4.61
N SER A 175 23.42 12.42 -5.80
CA SER A 175 23.88 13.14 -6.99
C SER A 175 22.73 13.35 -7.97
N THR A 176 22.24 14.59 -7.99
CA THR A 176 21.46 15.27 -9.05
C THR A 176 20.12 14.64 -9.47
N PRO A 177 18.98 15.38 -9.50
CA PRO A 177 17.68 14.80 -9.83
C PRO A 177 17.59 14.42 -11.31
N ALA A 178 17.61 13.12 -11.59
CA ALA A 178 17.06 12.59 -12.84
C ALA A 178 15.53 12.62 -12.76
N ALA A 179 14.86 12.94 -13.87
CA ALA A 179 13.41 12.89 -14.00
C ALA A 179 12.89 11.51 -13.53
N PRO A 180 11.76 11.44 -12.80
CA PRO A 180 11.23 10.16 -12.33
C PRO A 180 10.95 9.23 -13.51
N THR A 181 11.38 7.97 -13.40
CA THR A 181 11.02 6.93 -14.38
C THR A 181 9.50 6.82 -14.45
N GLN A 182 8.94 6.50 -15.64
CA GLN A 182 7.50 6.46 -15.88
C GLN A 182 6.75 5.60 -14.84
N SER A 183 7.35 4.49 -14.40
CA SER A 183 6.86 3.63 -13.31
C SER A 183 6.74 4.36 -11.96
N ALA A 184 7.74 5.16 -11.57
CA ALA A 184 7.70 5.94 -10.34
C ALA A 184 6.62 7.04 -10.38
N THR A 185 6.38 7.62 -11.56
CA THR A 185 5.29 8.61 -11.75
C THR A 185 3.91 7.96 -11.65
N ILE A 186 3.72 6.78 -12.23
CA ILE A 186 2.47 6.00 -12.12
C ILE A 186 2.12 5.72 -10.67
N GLU A 187 3.09 5.25 -9.87
CA GLU A 187 2.81 4.96 -8.45
C GLU A 187 2.50 6.22 -7.64
N LYS A 188 3.08 7.38 -7.97
CA LYS A 188 2.69 8.66 -7.35
C LYS A 188 1.25 9.05 -7.67
N ILE A 189 0.80 8.85 -8.91
CA ILE A 189 -0.59 9.09 -9.33
C ILE A 189 -1.54 8.19 -8.56
N ILE A 190 -1.23 6.88 -8.50
CA ILE A 190 -2.09 5.92 -7.79
C ILE A 190 -2.10 6.22 -6.29
N ALA A 191 -0.94 6.51 -5.69
CA ALA A 191 -0.85 6.91 -4.29
C ALA A 191 -1.66 8.18 -4.01
N ALA A 192 -1.62 9.18 -4.91
CA ALA A 192 -2.44 10.38 -4.80
C ALA A 192 -3.93 10.06 -4.85
N GLY A 193 -4.38 9.23 -5.80
CA GLY A 193 -5.77 8.79 -5.88
C GLY A 193 -6.22 8.01 -4.64
N MET A 194 -5.38 7.12 -4.10
CA MET A 194 -5.71 6.32 -2.92
C MET A 194 -5.88 7.14 -1.63
N LYS A 195 -5.31 8.36 -1.55
CA LYS A 195 -5.57 9.28 -0.42
C LYS A 195 -7.05 9.63 -0.28
N TYR A 196 -7.77 9.63 -1.41
CA TYR A 196 -9.17 10.01 -1.48
C TYR A 196 -10.12 8.83 -1.34
N TRP A 197 -9.63 7.68 -0.87
CA TRP A 197 -10.46 6.50 -0.68
C TRP A 197 -11.68 6.78 0.22
N GLY A 198 -12.88 6.45 -0.28
CA GLY A 198 -14.14 6.68 0.39
C GLY A 198 -14.68 8.11 0.26
N THR A 199 -13.98 9.04 -0.41
CA THR A 199 -14.51 10.37 -0.70
C THR A 199 -15.82 10.22 -1.49
N PRO A 200 -16.94 10.83 -1.04
CA PRO A 200 -18.25 10.63 -1.63
C PRO A 200 -18.30 10.96 -3.12
N TYR A 201 -19.16 10.25 -3.84
CA TYR A 201 -19.45 10.55 -5.24
C TYR A 201 -20.42 11.73 -5.34
N GLU A 202 -20.13 12.66 -6.24
CA GLU A 202 -21.06 13.71 -6.66
C GLU A 202 -20.93 13.91 -8.17
N PHE A 203 -22.02 13.71 -8.91
CA PHE A 203 -22.03 13.94 -10.36
C PHE A 203 -21.77 15.41 -10.66
N GLY A 204 -20.74 15.71 -11.45
CA GLY A 204 -20.39 17.10 -11.75
C GLY A 204 -19.78 17.85 -10.56
N SER A 205 -19.09 17.15 -9.64
CA SER A 205 -18.37 17.71 -8.49
C SER A 205 -17.60 19.01 -8.78
N ASP A 206 -17.41 19.85 -7.76
CA ASP A 206 -16.57 21.04 -7.91
C ASP A 206 -15.07 20.64 -8.01
N ARG A 207 -14.46 20.94 -9.16
CA ARG A 207 -13.06 20.61 -9.52
C ARG A 207 -12.03 21.37 -8.69
N ASP A 208 -12.44 22.38 -7.94
CA ASP A 208 -11.58 23.18 -7.08
C ASP A 208 -11.56 22.65 -5.64
N THR A 209 -12.35 21.62 -5.33
CA THR A 209 -12.41 20.99 -4.00
C THR A 209 -12.16 19.49 -4.09
N THR A 210 -11.99 18.84 -2.93
CA THR A 210 -11.78 17.39 -2.81
C THR A 210 -12.75 16.74 -1.82
N THR A 211 -13.82 17.45 -1.47
CA THR A 211 -14.86 16.98 -0.54
C THR A 211 -15.78 15.93 -1.17
N THR A 212 -15.98 16.00 -2.48
CA THR A 212 -16.70 15.03 -3.31
C THR A 212 -15.99 14.88 -4.66
N PHE A 213 -16.29 13.82 -5.39
CA PHE A 213 -15.75 13.62 -6.74
C PHE A 213 -16.76 12.94 -7.68
N ASP A 214 -16.79 13.36 -8.94
CA ASP A 214 -17.17 12.45 -10.03
C ASP A 214 -15.96 11.66 -10.55
N CYS A 215 -16.22 10.73 -11.47
CA CYS A 215 -15.21 9.84 -12.02
C CYS A 215 -14.02 10.59 -12.66
N SER A 216 -14.31 11.60 -13.48
CA SER A 216 -13.32 12.35 -14.25
C SER A 216 -12.54 13.33 -13.38
N ASP A 217 -13.20 13.96 -12.41
CA ASP A 217 -12.55 14.86 -11.46
C ASP A 217 -11.61 14.11 -10.51
N PHE A 218 -12.04 12.95 -10.01
CA PHE A 218 -11.18 12.06 -9.23
C PHE A 218 -9.89 11.71 -10.00
N VAL A 219 -10.02 11.22 -11.25
CA VAL A 219 -8.87 10.85 -12.08
C VAL A 219 -7.98 12.06 -12.37
N ARG A 220 -8.59 13.21 -12.70
CA ARG A 220 -7.87 14.46 -12.94
C ARG A 220 -7.09 14.90 -11.70
N THR A 221 -7.66 14.77 -10.51
CA THR A 221 -7.02 15.12 -9.24
C THR A 221 -5.86 14.20 -8.90
N ALA A 222 -6.02 12.88 -9.09
CA ALA A 222 -4.92 11.92 -8.92
C ALA A 222 -3.72 12.23 -9.84
N PHE A 223 -3.97 12.56 -11.12
CA PHE A 223 -2.91 12.93 -12.07
C PHE A 223 -2.27 14.29 -11.75
N ARG A 224 -3.08 15.28 -11.35
CA ARG A 224 -2.61 16.62 -10.99
C ARG A 224 -1.68 16.57 -9.78
N GLU A 225 -2.04 15.82 -8.75
CA GLU A 225 -1.23 15.73 -7.53
C GLU A 225 -0.04 14.77 -7.65
N GLY A 226 -0.22 13.65 -8.34
CA GLY A 226 0.82 12.62 -8.44
C GLY A 226 1.90 12.93 -9.48
N ALA A 227 1.54 13.64 -10.55
CA ALA A 227 2.42 13.86 -11.70
C ALA A 227 2.43 15.29 -12.23
N SER A 228 1.72 16.23 -11.60
CA SER A 228 1.53 17.59 -12.12
C SER A 228 0.92 17.62 -13.53
N VAL A 229 0.21 16.56 -13.92
CA VAL A 229 -0.47 16.45 -15.21
C VAL A 229 -1.92 16.86 -15.03
N THR A 230 -2.34 17.91 -15.72
CA THR A 230 -3.74 18.35 -15.70
C THR A 230 -4.49 17.74 -16.86
N LEU A 231 -5.27 16.71 -16.56
CA LEU A 231 -6.17 16.11 -17.55
C LEU A 231 -7.38 17.03 -17.84
N PRO A 232 -8.05 16.87 -18.99
CA PRO A 232 -9.32 17.53 -19.28
C PRO A 232 -10.39 17.25 -18.21
N SER A 233 -11.39 18.13 -18.12
CA SER A 233 -12.36 18.16 -17.02
C SER A 233 -13.43 17.07 -17.05
N ASP A 234 -13.64 16.40 -18.18
CA ASP A 234 -14.65 15.35 -18.36
C ASP A 234 -14.06 14.07 -18.98
N SER A 235 -14.72 12.93 -18.73
CA SER A 235 -14.23 11.60 -19.10
C SER A 235 -14.08 11.40 -20.62
N ARG A 236 -14.88 12.10 -21.44
CA ARG A 236 -14.82 11.99 -22.90
C ARG A 236 -13.57 12.67 -23.43
N LYS A 237 -13.32 13.91 -23.00
CA LYS A 237 -12.09 14.62 -23.36
C LYS A 237 -10.85 13.95 -22.80
N GLN A 238 -10.94 13.30 -21.63
CA GLN A 238 -9.85 12.45 -21.12
C GLN A 238 -9.60 11.24 -22.04
N GLY A 239 -10.65 10.64 -22.60
CA GLY A 239 -10.54 9.59 -23.61
C GLY A 239 -9.85 10.07 -24.89
N ASP A 240 -10.22 11.24 -25.39
CA ASP A 240 -9.59 11.86 -26.57
C ASP A 240 -8.12 12.20 -26.30
N TYR A 241 -7.82 12.70 -25.09
CA TYR A 241 -6.45 12.97 -24.65
C TYR A 241 -5.56 11.71 -24.68
N VAL A 242 -6.07 10.58 -24.18
CA VAL A 242 -5.36 9.30 -24.20
C VAL A 242 -5.15 8.80 -25.63
N LYS A 243 -6.18 8.87 -26.48
CA LYS A 243 -6.07 8.49 -27.91
C LYS A 243 -5.05 9.34 -28.67
N ALA A 244 -4.97 10.64 -28.36
CA ALA A 244 -4.01 11.55 -28.98
C ALA A 244 -2.56 11.25 -28.57
N LYS A 245 -2.33 10.65 -27.39
CA LYS A 245 -0.99 10.30 -26.90
C LYS A 245 -0.45 8.98 -27.47
N GLY A 246 -1.31 8.04 -27.83
CA GLY A 246 -0.84 6.76 -28.36
C GLY A 246 -1.94 5.73 -28.58
N SER A 247 -1.52 4.50 -28.88
CA SER A 247 -2.44 3.40 -29.15
C SER A 247 -3.21 2.99 -27.90
N VAL A 248 -4.52 2.87 -28.05
CA VAL A 248 -5.42 2.33 -27.02
C VAL A 248 -5.61 0.82 -27.18
N LYS A 249 -6.00 0.16 -26.09
CA LYS A 249 -6.33 -1.27 -26.04
C LYS A 249 -7.81 -1.44 -25.78
N THR A 250 -8.46 -2.31 -26.55
CA THR A 250 -9.88 -2.68 -26.39
C THR A 250 -10.07 -3.95 -25.55
N ASP A 251 -8.96 -4.60 -25.18
CA ASP A 251 -8.91 -5.72 -24.22
C ASP A 251 -8.16 -5.26 -22.97
N TRP A 252 -8.83 -5.26 -21.82
CA TRP A 252 -8.26 -4.72 -20.60
C TRP A 252 -7.12 -5.56 -20.04
N HIS A 253 -7.01 -6.85 -20.41
CA HIS A 253 -5.89 -7.71 -20.00
C HIS A 253 -4.56 -7.24 -20.59
N GLN A 254 -4.59 -6.40 -21.62
CA GLN A 254 -3.41 -5.81 -22.26
C GLN A 254 -3.02 -4.45 -21.68
N LEU A 255 -3.82 -3.91 -20.75
CA LEU A 255 -3.51 -2.66 -20.10
C LEU A 255 -2.38 -2.83 -19.09
N LYS A 256 -1.65 -1.74 -18.90
CA LYS A 256 -0.63 -1.62 -17.87
C LYS A 256 -1.20 -0.85 -16.69
N ARG A 257 -0.73 -1.20 -15.50
CA ARG A 257 -1.03 -0.42 -14.28
C ARG A 257 -0.73 1.06 -14.54
N GLY A 258 -1.65 1.95 -14.17
CA GLY A 258 -1.61 3.38 -14.45
C GLY A 258 -2.38 3.81 -15.70
N ASP A 259 -2.72 2.91 -16.61
CA ASP A 259 -3.55 3.24 -17.78
C ASP A 259 -4.94 3.69 -17.33
N LEU A 260 -5.52 4.64 -18.08
CA LEU A 260 -6.91 5.01 -17.90
C LEU A 260 -7.82 4.02 -18.62
N MET A 261 -8.93 3.68 -17.98
CA MET A 261 -9.96 2.79 -18.52
C MET A 261 -11.23 3.58 -18.77
N PHE A 262 -11.83 3.44 -19.94
CA PHE A 262 -13.04 4.16 -20.34
C PHE A 262 -14.19 3.18 -20.58
N PHE A 263 -15.38 3.55 -20.10
CA PHE A 263 -16.53 2.66 -20.06
C PHE A 263 -17.77 3.31 -20.64
N MET A 264 -18.60 2.48 -21.29
CA MET A 264 -19.94 2.87 -21.72
C MET A 264 -20.94 2.87 -20.58
N ASP A 265 -22.17 3.26 -20.89
CA ASP A 265 -23.25 3.34 -19.92
C ASP A 265 -23.59 1.99 -19.27
N TYR A 266 -24.16 2.03 -18.07
CA TYR A 266 -24.59 0.82 -17.35
C TYR A 266 -25.92 0.32 -17.92
N LYS A 267 -25.96 -0.95 -18.35
CA LYS A 267 -27.16 -1.60 -18.91
C LYS A 267 -27.63 -2.81 -18.08
N GLY A 268 -26.96 -3.10 -16.97
CA GLY A 268 -27.25 -4.22 -16.09
C GLY A 268 -25.98 -4.92 -15.60
N ALA A 269 -26.12 -5.83 -14.63
CA ALA A 269 -24.98 -6.52 -14.02
C ALA A 269 -24.47 -7.73 -14.82
N LYS A 270 -25.24 -8.19 -15.82
CA LYS A 270 -25.03 -9.48 -16.50
C LYS A 270 -24.47 -9.27 -17.90
N ALA A 271 -23.65 -10.22 -18.37
CA ALA A 271 -23.12 -10.21 -19.74
C ALA A 271 -24.22 -10.10 -20.81
N SER A 272 -25.37 -10.75 -20.58
CA SER A 272 -26.52 -10.72 -21.49
C SER A 272 -27.10 -9.32 -21.71
N SER A 273 -26.96 -8.40 -20.75
CA SER A 273 -27.37 -7.00 -20.90
C SER A 273 -26.54 -6.22 -21.94
N TYR A 274 -25.43 -6.80 -22.38
CA TYR A 274 -24.49 -6.20 -23.33
C TYR A 274 -24.37 -7.00 -24.63
N ALA A 275 -25.17 -8.07 -24.79
CA ALA A 275 -25.16 -8.88 -26.00
C ALA A 275 -25.61 -8.05 -27.22
N GLY A 276 -24.87 -8.17 -28.33
CA GLY A 276 -25.19 -7.46 -29.58
C GLY A 276 -24.78 -5.98 -29.61
N ILE A 277 -24.18 -5.45 -28.55
CA ILE A 277 -23.70 -4.06 -28.52
C ILE A 277 -22.41 -3.92 -29.31
N ASN A 278 -22.38 -2.96 -30.24
CA ASN A 278 -21.15 -2.55 -30.90
C ASN A 278 -20.40 -1.52 -30.05
N LYS A 279 -19.42 -1.98 -29.24
CA LYS A 279 -18.61 -1.12 -28.37
C LYS A 279 -17.89 0.01 -29.11
N ALA A 280 -17.61 -0.12 -30.41
CA ALA A 280 -16.90 0.92 -31.17
C ALA A 280 -17.75 2.20 -31.40
N THR A 281 -19.07 2.10 -31.31
CA THR A 281 -20.00 3.23 -31.48
C THR A 281 -20.53 3.78 -30.16
N GLU A 282 -20.17 3.15 -29.04
CA GLU A 282 -20.65 3.53 -27.73
C GLU A 282 -19.92 4.75 -27.17
N THR A 283 -20.64 5.48 -26.33
CA THR A 283 -20.17 6.72 -25.75
C THR A 283 -19.51 6.50 -24.39
N ILE A 284 -18.42 7.22 -24.11
CA ILE A 284 -17.78 7.22 -22.80
C ILE A 284 -18.70 7.90 -21.78
N THR A 285 -19.00 7.18 -20.70
CA THR A 285 -19.78 7.68 -19.55
C THR A 285 -19.01 7.63 -18.24
N HIS A 286 -17.92 6.86 -18.19
CA HIS A 286 -17.16 6.66 -16.96
C HIS A 286 -15.67 6.44 -17.26
N VAL A 287 -14.82 6.81 -16.31
CA VAL A 287 -13.36 6.64 -16.36
C VAL A 287 -12.81 6.18 -15.01
N GLY A 288 -11.72 5.42 -15.03
CA GLY A 288 -10.94 5.11 -13.83
C GLY A 288 -9.51 4.69 -14.16
N ILE A 289 -8.72 4.44 -13.12
CA ILE A 289 -7.28 4.12 -13.22
C ILE A 289 -7.10 2.61 -13.06
N TYR A 290 -6.49 1.95 -14.04
CA TYR A 290 -6.18 0.52 -13.95
C TYR A 290 -5.07 0.29 -12.93
N LEU A 291 -5.30 -0.59 -11.97
CA LEU A 291 -4.33 -0.94 -10.93
C LEU A 291 -3.49 -2.17 -11.28
N GLY A 292 -3.73 -2.81 -12.44
CA GLY A 292 -3.23 -4.16 -12.69
C GLY A 292 -4.11 -5.21 -12.00
N ASN A 293 -3.81 -6.48 -12.26
CA ASN A 293 -4.48 -7.63 -11.63
C ASN A 293 -6.02 -7.63 -11.74
N GLY A 294 -6.57 -7.03 -12.80
CA GLY A 294 -8.02 -6.95 -12.99
C GLY A 294 -8.73 -6.02 -12.01
N GLN A 295 -8.04 -5.00 -11.49
CA GLN A 295 -8.61 -4.02 -10.57
C GLN A 295 -8.59 -2.60 -11.15
N ILE A 296 -9.63 -1.83 -10.82
CA ILE A 296 -9.78 -0.41 -11.19
C ILE A 296 -9.97 0.45 -9.95
N LEU A 297 -9.34 1.63 -9.91
CA LEU A 297 -9.55 2.68 -8.92
C LEU A 297 -10.43 3.80 -9.51
N HIS A 298 -11.58 4.08 -8.89
CA HIS A 298 -12.57 5.03 -9.40
C HIS A 298 -13.64 5.42 -8.36
N THR A 299 -14.55 6.32 -8.73
CA THR A 299 -15.81 6.62 -8.03
C THR A 299 -16.92 6.76 -9.06
N TYR A 300 -18.09 6.14 -8.87
CA TYR A 300 -19.06 5.98 -9.96
C TYR A 300 -20.54 6.13 -9.59
N SER A 301 -20.91 6.16 -8.30
CA SER A 301 -22.26 6.51 -7.85
C SER A 301 -22.29 6.76 -6.34
N THR A 302 -23.34 7.39 -5.85
CA THR A 302 -23.61 7.57 -4.41
C THR A 302 -23.68 6.23 -3.66
N GLU A 303 -24.35 5.24 -4.25
CA GLU A 303 -24.56 3.91 -3.68
C GLU A 303 -23.26 3.08 -3.61
N SER A 304 -22.26 3.44 -4.43
CA SER A 304 -20.97 2.76 -4.42
C SER A 304 -20.13 3.04 -3.17
N GLY A 305 -20.46 4.09 -2.40
CA GLY A 305 -19.74 4.48 -1.19
C GLY A 305 -18.49 5.33 -1.45
N GLY A 306 -18.42 6.01 -2.60
CA GLY A 306 -17.34 6.93 -2.95
C GLY A 306 -16.17 6.29 -3.69
N VAL A 307 -15.00 6.93 -3.63
CA VAL A 307 -13.76 6.44 -4.25
C VAL A 307 -13.41 5.06 -3.71
N ARG A 308 -13.26 4.11 -4.62
CA ARG A 308 -13.04 2.72 -4.30
C ARG A 308 -12.29 1.96 -5.40
N THR A 309 -11.96 0.71 -5.11
CA THR A 309 -11.47 -0.27 -6.05
C THR A 309 -12.60 -1.21 -6.37
N SER A 310 -12.58 -1.74 -7.58
CA SER A 310 -13.49 -2.78 -8.01
C SER A 310 -12.74 -3.81 -8.82
N ASP A 311 -13.16 -5.06 -8.70
CA ASP A 311 -12.71 -6.11 -9.60
C ASP A 311 -13.41 -5.94 -10.95
N ILE A 312 -12.70 -6.24 -12.03
CA ILE A 312 -13.19 -6.08 -13.40
C ILE A 312 -13.82 -7.38 -13.86
N ALA A 313 -13.03 -8.47 -13.89
CA ALA A 313 -13.37 -9.74 -14.51
C ALA A 313 -14.75 -10.27 -14.06
N GLY A 314 -15.60 -10.58 -15.04
CA GLY A 314 -16.93 -11.16 -14.77
C GLY A 314 -17.92 -10.20 -14.10
N THR A 315 -17.62 -8.91 -14.04
CA THR A 315 -18.52 -7.87 -13.53
C THR A 315 -18.98 -6.96 -14.66
N GLN A 316 -19.92 -6.06 -14.35
CA GLN A 316 -20.36 -5.01 -15.27
C GLN A 316 -19.23 -4.12 -15.80
N TRP A 317 -18.09 -4.00 -15.09
CA TRP A 317 -16.93 -3.25 -15.58
C TRP A 317 -16.28 -3.91 -16.79
N ASP A 318 -16.18 -5.24 -16.80
CA ASP A 318 -15.69 -6.03 -17.94
C ASP A 318 -16.59 -5.81 -19.17
N TYR A 319 -17.90 -5.89 -18.95
CA TYR A 319 -18.88 -5.79 -20.02
C TYR A 319 -18.97 -4.37 -20.61
N ARG A 320 -18.76 -3.33 -19.79
CA ARG A 320 -18.78 -1.93 -20.21
C ARG A 320 -17.46 -1.40 -20.74
N PHE A 321 -16.35 -2.12 -20.57
CA PHE A 321 -15.04 -1.64 -20.99
C PHE A 321 -15.03 -1.37 -22.50
N LEU A 322 -14.67 -0.15 -22.89
CA LEU A 322 -14.57 0.27 -24.29
C LEU A 322 -13.13 0.20 -24.77
N PHE A 323 -12.25 0.94 -24.09
CA PHE A 323 -10.83 0.95 -24.33
C PHE A 323 -10.08 1.54 -23.14
N GLY A 324 -8.76 1.40 -23.13
CA GLY A 324 -7.87 2.08 -22.20
C GLY A 324 -6.49 2.35 -22.78
N GLY A 325 -5.70 3.16 -22.08
CA GLY A 325 -4.33 3.47 -22.48
C GLY A 325 -3.64 4.49 -21.58
N SER A 326 -2.36 4.74 -21.86
CA SER A 326 -1.53 5.65 -21.08
C SER A 326 -1.93 7.11 -21.31
N ALA A 327 -2.07 7.86 -20.20
CA ALA A 327 -2.14 9.31 -20.23
C ALA A 327 -0.76 9.98 -20.03
N LEU A 328 0.31 9.20 -19.87
CA LEU A 328 1.71 9.65 -19.78
C LEU A 328 2.44 9.39 -21.09
#